data_AF-A0A918PUR1-F1
#
_entry.id   AF-A0A918PUR1-F1
#
_cell.length_a   1.000
_cell.length_b   1.000
_cell.length_c   1.000
_cell.angle_alpha   90.00
_cell.angle_beta   90.00
_cell.angle_gamma   90.00
#
_symmetry.space_group_name_H-M   'P 1'
#
loop_
_entity.id
_entity.type
_entity.pdbx_description
1 polymer ?
#
loop_
_entity_poly.entity_id
_entity_poly.type
_entity_poly.pdbx_seq_one_letter_code
_entity_poly.pdbx_strand_id
1 'polypeptide(L)' 'MHVEGRIVAENSELWNDYYVKEHLGNVRLVLRSPVSQVYLATRENGRAAAEEEAFSMVSESRQTEPANNMTEGGNQVA' A
#
# COMPACT_ATOMS: atom_id res chain seq x y z
N MET A 1 -4.78 37.98 8.00
CA MET A 1 -4.36 36.88 7.10
C MET A 1 -4.35 35.61 7.92
N HIS A 2 -5.23 34.64 7.63
CA HIS A 2 -5.28 33.38 8.37
C HIS A 2 -4.31 32.39 7.71
N VAL A 3 -3.35 31.87 8.47
CA VAL A 3 -2.44 30.83 7.99
C VAL A 3 -3.12 29.47 8.24
N GLU A 4 -3.33 28.70 7.18
CA GLU A 4 -4.03 27.40 7.18
C GLU A 4 -3.07 26.20 7.16
N GLY A 5 -1.78 26.46 6.92
CA GLY A 5 -0.75 25.43 6.86
C GLY A 5 0.63 26.02 6.54
N ARG A 6 1.59 25.13 6.28
CA ARG A 6 2.94 25.49 5.78
C ARG A 6 3.49 24.39 4.87
N ILE A 7 4.45 24.76 4.03
CA ILE A 7 5.31 23.82 3.31
C ILE A 7 6.61 23.64 4.10
N VAL A 8 7.02 22.40 4.31
CA VAL A 8 8.27 22.04 4.99
C VAL A 8 9.15 21.26 4.02
N ALA A 9 10.42 21.64 3.91
CA ALA A 9 11.42 20.86 3.16
C ALA A 9 12.13 19.89 4.12
N GLU A 10 12.05 18.59 3.85
CA GLU A 10 12.64 17.52 4.64
C GLU A 10 13.12 16.39 3.71
N ASN A 11 14.33 15.86 3.91
CA ASN A 11 14.90 14.79 3.08
C ASN A 11 14.91 15.07 1.56
N SER A 12 15.09 16.33 1.17
CA SER A 12 14.98 16.80 -0.24
C SER A 12 13.57 16.66 -0.85
N GLU A 13 12.55 16.45 -0.03
CA GLU A 13 11.14 16.40 -0.42
C GLU A 13 10.35 17.54 0.24
N LEU A 14 9.27 17.97 -0.40
CA LEU A 14 8.38 19.01 0.11
C LEU A 14 7.12 18.40 0.71
N TRP A 15 6.82 18.77 1.95
CA TRP A 15 5.69 18.28 2.72
C TRP A 15 4.68 19.39 2.98
N ASN A 16 3.40 19.06 2.86
CA ASN A 16 2.30 19.95 3.22
C ASN A 16 1.83 19.63 4.65
N ASP A 17 2.00 20.60 5.54
CA ASP A 17 1.48 20.56 6.92
C ASP A 17 0.20 21.41 6.99
N TYR A 18 -0.88 20.86 7.55
CA TYR A 18 -2.17 21.53 7.72
C TYR A 18 -2.45 21.83 9.19
N TYR A 19 -2.94 23.03 9.49
CA TYR A 19 -3.25 23.44 10.86
C TYR A 19 -4.73 23.26 11.18
N VAL A 20 -5.02 22.45 12.20
CA VAL A 20 -6.38 22.31 12.73
C VAL A 20 -6.55 23.30 13.88
N LYS A 21 -7.46 24.26 13.68
CA LYS A 21 -7.84 25.26 14.68
C LYS A 21 -9.17 24.87 15.32
N GLU A 22 -9.28 25.13 16.61
CA GLU A 22 -10.58 25.07 17.29
C GLU A 22 -11.36 26.38 17.14
N HIS A 23 -12.62 26.37 17.57
CA HIS A 23 -13.49 27.54 17.59
C HIS A 23 -12.94 28.74 18.38
N LEU A 24 -12.01 28.50 19.32
CA LEU A 24 -11.33 29.55 20.09
C LEU A 24 -9.98 30.00 19.46
N GLY A 25 -9.64 29.52 18.26
CA GLY A 25 -8.54 30.02 17.44
C GLY A 25 -7.15 29.43 17.71
N ASN A 26 -6.98 28.64 18.77
CA ASN A 26 -5.72 27.96 19.07
C ASN A 26 -5.48 26.78 18.13
N VAL A 27 -4.25 26.63 17.62
CA VAL A 27 -3.81 25.45 16.84
C VAL A 27 -3.53 24.31 17.82
N ARG A 28 -4.25 23.18 17.68
CA ARG A 28 -4.01 21.98 18.51
C ARG A 28 -3.23 20.89 17.81
N LEU A 29 -3.29 20.83 16.47
CA LEU A 29 -2.73 19.74 15.71
C LEU A 29 -2.17 20.21 14.37
N VAL A 30 -1.01 19.66 14.02
CA VAL A 30 -0.43 19.75 12.68
C VAL A 30 -0.63 18.39 12.02
N LEU A 31 -1.40 18.35 10.93
CA LEU A 31 -1.63 17.15 10.14
C LEU A 31 -0.71 17.14 8.93
N ARG A 32 -0.14 15.98 8.61
CA ARG A 32 0.67 15.75 7.41
C ARG A 32 0.07 14.58 6.64
N SER A 33 0.02 14.69 5.31
CA SER A 33 -0.44 13.60 4.47
C SER A 33 0.42 12.35 4.69
N PRO A 34 -0.16 11.20 5.03
CA PRO A 34 0.60 9.98 5.19
C PRO A 34 1.15 9.54 3.84
N VAL A 35 2.38 9.04 3.82
CA VAL A 35 2.90 8.27 2.69
C VAL A 35 2.55 6.82 2.93
N SER A 36 1.60 6.29 2.15
CA SER A 36 1.30 4.86 2.14
C SER A 36 1.88 4.23 0.89
N GLN A 37 2.46 3.04 1.06
CA GLN A 37 2.78 2.15 -0.05
C GLN A 37 1.69 1.09 -0.12
N VAL A 38 1.15 0.88 -1.33
CA VAL A 38 0.13 -0.14 -1.59
C VAL A 38 0.80 -1.28 -2.35
N TYR A 39 0.74 -2.48 -1.78
CA TYR A 39 1.20 -3.70 -2.43
C TYR A 39 -0.01 -4.58 -2.77
N LEU A 40 0.01 -5.24 -3.94
CA LEU A 40 -1.01 -6.17 -4.38
C LEU A 40 -0.38 -7.53 -4.73
N ALA A 41 -0.85 -8.60 -4.10
CA ALA A 41 -0.48 -9.98 -4.46
C ALA A 41 -1.42 -10.49 -5.56
N THR A 42 -0.85 -10.80 -6.73
CA THR A 42 -1.58 -11.26 -7.92
C THR A 42 -1.80 -12.77 -7.95
N ARG A 43 -1.07 -13.54 -7.13
CA ARG A 43 -1.10 -15.02 -7.09
C ARG A 43 -0.70 -15.69 -8.41
N GLU A 44 0.00 -14.98 -9.28
CA GLU A 44 0.61 -15.57 -10.47
C GLU A 44 1.83 -16.42 -10.07
N ASN A 45 1.95 -17.63 -10.61
CA ASN A 45 3.07 -18.54 -10.25
C ASN A 45 4.43 -17.93 -10.62
N GLY A 46 4.53 -17.22 -11.73
CA GLY A 46 5.76 -16.54 -12.17
C GLY A 46 6.23 -15.43 -11.22
N ARG A 47 5.36 -14.92 -10.33
CA ARG A 47 5.69 -13.88 -9.35
C ARG A 47 5.76 -14.40 -7.91
N ALA A 48 5.65 -15.71 -7.70
CA ALA A 48 5.53 -16.29 -6.37
C ALA A 48 6.69 -15.95 -5.44
N ALA A 49 7.93 -15.99 -5.94
CA ALA A 49 9.11 -15.66 -5.14
C ALA A 49 9.10 -14.20 -4.63
N ALA A 50 8.71 -13.26 -5.49
CA ALA A 50 8.64 -11.84 -5.11
C ALA A 50 7.45 -11.55 -4.19
N GLU A 51 6.33 -12.27 -4.35
CA GLU A 51 5.16 -12.11 -3.49
C GLU A 51 5.38 -12.66 -2.09
N GLU A 52 6.11 -13.77 -1.92
CA GLU A 52 6.39 -14.35 -0.59
C GLU A 52 7.38 -13.51 0.24
N GLU A 53 8.16 -12.64 -0.41
CA GLU A 53 9.01 -11.66 0.29
C GLU A 53 8.18 -10.50 0.86
N ALA A 54 7.14 -10.06 0.12
CA ALA A 54 6.32 -8.92 0.48
C ALA A 54 5.09 -9.28 1.34
N PHE A 55 4.65 -10.53 1.30
CA PHE A 55 3.42 -11.00 1.93
C PHE A 55 3.62 -12.38 2.56
N SER A 56 2.98 -12.63 3.70
CA SER A 56 2.97 -13.95 4.33
C SER A 56 1.76 -14.78 3.89
N MET A 57 1.93 -16.11 3.86
CA MET A 57 0.88 -17.09 3.57
C MET A 57 0.27 -16.96 2.16
N VAL A 58 1.00 -16.39 1.20
CA VAL A 58 0.52 -16.32 -0.19
C VAL A 58 0.49 -17.71 -0.80
N SER A 59 1.49 -18.55 -0.51
CA SER A 59 1.56 -19.95 -0.92
C SER A 59 0.29 -20.76 -0.61
N GLU A 60 -0.20 -20.71 0.64
CA GLU A 60 -1.40 -21.43 1.10
C GLU A 60 -2.69 -20.94 0.42
N SER A 61 -2.68 -19.73 -0.13
CA SER A 61 -3.82 -19.15 -0.82
C SER A 61 -3.87 -19.47 -2.32
N ARG A 62 -2.83 -20.11 -2.87
CA ARG A 62 -2.78 -20.50 -4.28
C ARG A 62 -3.55 -21.79 -4.50
N GLN A 63 -4.45 -21.78 -5.47
CA GLN A 63 -5.15 -22.98 -5.89
C GLN A 63 -4.32 -23.70 -6.96
N THR A 64 -3.34 -24.48 -6.53
CA THR A 64 -2.48 -25.27 -7.43
C THR A 64 -2.98 -26.69 -7.65
N GLU A 65 -3.96 -27.13 -6.86
CA GLU A 65 -4.51 -28.48 -6.93
C GLU A 65 -5.15 -28.77 -8.30
N PRO A 66 -4.84 -29.92 -8.93
CA PRO A 66 -5.43 -30.31 -10.22
C PRO A 66 -6.96 -30.34 -10.22
N ALA A 67 -7.58 -30.66 -9.08
CA ALA A 67 -9.04 -30.64 -8.93
C ALA A 67 -9.66 -29.23 -9.10
N ASN A 68 -8.87 -28.19 -8.82
CA ASN A 68 -9.27 -26.79 -8.96
C ASN A 68 -8.90 -26.22 -10.34
N ASN A 69 -8.23 -27.00 -11.21
CA ASN A 69 -7.81 -26.61 -12.54
C ASN A 69 -8.57 -27.39 -13.62
N MET A 70 -9.78 -26.95 -13.93
CA MET A 70 -10.69 -27.62 -14.88
C MET A 70 -10.55 -27.14 -16.33
N THR A 71 -9.49 -26.40 -16.65
CA THR A 71 -9.24 -25.89 -18.00
C THR A 71 -8.37 -26.83 -18.82
N GLU A 72 -8.79 -27.21 -20.03
CA GLU A 72 -7.93 -27.89 -21.00
C GLU A 72 -6.73 -26.98 -21.32
N GLY A 73 -5.51 -27.45 -21.03
CA GLY A 73 -4.27 -26.69 -21.14
C GLY A 73 -3.79 -26.07 -19.81
N GLY A 74 -4.59 -26.13 -18.75
CA GLY A 74 -4.33 -25.45 -17.48
C GLY A 74 -3.10 -25.92 -16.69
N ASN A 75 -2.49 -27.07 -17.02
CA ASN A 75 -1.31 -27.62 -16.34
C ASN A 75 -0.25 -28.21 -17.32
N GLN A 76 -0.22 -27.80 -18.59
CA GLN A 76 0.71 -28.38 -19.60
C GLN A 76 2.20 -27.98 -19.46
N VAL A 77 2.70 -27.89 -18.23
CA VAL A 77 4.11 -28.14 -17.89
C VAL A 77 4.16 -28.79 -16.49
N ALA A 78 3.81 -30.07 -16.43
CA ALA A 78 4.33 -31.03 -15.43
C ALA A 78 4.38 -32.42 -16.06
#